data_AF-A0A1Y1VW57-F1
#
_entry.id   AF-A0A1Y1VW57-F1
#
_cell.length_a   1.000
_cell.length_b   1.000
_cell.length_c   1.000
_cell.angle_alpha   90.00
_cell.angle_beta   90.00
_cell.angle_gamma   90.00
#
_symmetry.space_group_name_H-M   'P 1'
#
loop_
_entity.id
_entity.type
_entity.pdbx_description
1 polymer ?
#
loop_
_entity_poly.entity_id
_entity_poly.type
_entity_poly.pdbx_seq_one_letter_code
_entity_poly.pdbx_strand_id
1 'polypeptide(L)'
;MFDEAFPLMVSRFNDYSLNKGLNITLQMILYTESNSTQGYVGVDATLDLMRRKKNKYDLFAYDPLYLRNFSPYLLELDEWLDQELLDAFSANDVRAITDYNNHRYGIPVIMIYSVLFSNTRLLKRHNRNIPKTWDELIDTAKFIMKEEADKYNNTELIGYNGFFPDGENSFASFYQFLLSYRDGNESEPDYRSQYAIDALNKLKQMQTEISSYEIFRSSEQVTYMGLNSETLLFAWFWSTIKVPNYQISLLPNKRENMTSTVLGGYNLGINKYIEDERKLAAIEVLKYLSSEEIQTDIILKKSNLISPLKSLYQD
;
A
#
# COMPACT_ATOMS: atom_id res chain seq x y z
N MET A 1 9.40 5.12 -6.69
CA MET A 1 9.58 5.43 -5.24
C MET A 1 10.13 4.23 -4.49
N PHE A 2 9.55 3.04 -4.64
CA PHE A 2 10.18 1.79 -4.18
C PHE A 2 11.53 1.52 -4.86
N ASP A 3 11.69 2.04 -6.07
CA ASP A 3 12.91 1.93 -6.89
C ASP A 3 14.15 2.54 -6.24
N GLU A 4 14.00 3.38 -5.21
CA GLU A 4 15.14 3.95 -4.46
C GLU A 4 15.39 3.22 -3.14
N ALA A 5 14.33 2.76 -2.47
CA ALA A 5 14.43 2.10 -1.17
C ALA A 5 15.20 0.77 -1.26
N PHE A 6 14.85 -0.08 -2.23
CA PHE A 6 15.46 -1.39 -2.38
C PHE A 6 16.96 -1.35 -2.77
N PRO A 7 17.40 -0.54 -3.75
CA PRO A 7 18.82 -0.42 -4.03
C PRO A 7 19.63 0.11 -2.84
N LEU A 8 19.08 1.04 -2.06
CA LEU A 8 19.75 1.53 -0.86
C LEU A 8 19.85 0.45 0.22
N MET A 9 18.79 -0.33 0.43
CA MET A 9 18.79 -1.50 1.31
C MET A 9 19.87 -2.51 0.92
N VAL A 10 20.00 -2.80 -0.38
CA VAL A 10 21.00 -3.73 -0.91
C VAL A 10 22.42 -3.22 -0.70
N SER A 11 22.66 -1.93 -0.99
CA SER A 11 23.96 -1.30 -0.74
C SER A 11 24.35 -1.39 0.74
N ARG A 12 23.42 -1.06 1.64
CA ARG A 12 23.66 -1.08 3.09
C ARG A 12 23.91 -2.47 3.62
N PHE A 13 23.19 -3.48 3.12
CA PHE A 13 23.46 -4.86 3.49
C PHE A 13 24.86 -5.31 3.06
N ASN A 14 25.29 -4.95 1.85
CA ASN A 14 26.62 -5.34 1.37
C ASN A 14 27.75 -4.68 2.19
N ASP A 15 27.59 -3.42 2.57
CA ASP A 15 28.52 -2.75 3.50
C ASP A 15 28.54 -3.43 4.87
N TYR A 16 27.37 -3.77 5.41
CA TYR A 16 27.22 -4.51 6.66
C TYR A 16 27.91 -5.88 6.60
N SER A 17 27.66 -6.63 5.53
CA SER A 17 28.24 -7.96 5.29
C SER A 17 29.76 -7.92 5.22
N LEU A 18 30.32 -6.93 4.51
CA LEU A 18 31.76 -6.70 4.43
C LEU A 18 32.35 -6.41 5.82
N ASN A 19 31.74 -5.48 6.57
CA ASN A 19 32.22 -5.07 7.89
C ASN A 19 32.15 -6.19 8.94
N LYS A 20 31.16 -7.09 8.81
CA LYS A 20 30.96 -8.24 9.69
C LYS A 20 31.70 -9.50 9.22
N GLY A 21 32.28 -9.48 8.02
CA GLY A 21 32.96 -10.64 7.45
C GLY A 21 32.03 -11.82 7.14
N LEU A 22 30.77 -11.55 6.80
CA LEU A 22 29.75 -12.59 6.60
C LEU A 22 29.96 -13.40 5.31
N ASN A 23 30.76 -12.87 4.37
CA ASN A 23 30.97 -13.46 3.04
C ASN A 23 29.66 -13.65 2.25
N ILE A 24 28.67 -12.77 2.47
CA ILE A 24 27.40 -12.74 1.74
C ILE A 24 27.40 -11.52 0.83
N THR A 25 27.01 -11.67 -0.43
CA THR A 25 26.77 -10.54 -1.33
C THR A 25 25.32 -10.59 -1.82
N LEU A 26 24.55 -9.55 -1.50
CA LEU A 26 23.19 -9.39 -1.98
C LEU A 26 23.20 -8.68 -3.33
N GLN A 27 22.55 -9.27 -4.32
CA GLN A 27 22.35 -8.68 -5.64
C GLN A 27 20.86 -8.55 -5.93
N MET A 28 20.45 -7.36 -6.36
CA MET A 28 19.07 -7.09 -6.74
C MET A 28 18.91 -7.12 -8.25
N ILE A 29 17.81 -7.73 -8.69
CA ILE A 29 17.35 -7.67 -10.07
C ILE A 29 15.96 -7.04 -10.03
N LEU A 30 15.83 -5.86 -10.64
CA LEU A 30 14.57 -5.13 -10.76
C LEU A 30 14.22 -4.99 -12.23
N TYR A 31 13.03 -5.43 -12.59
CA TYR A 31 12.48 -5.20 -13.93
C TYR A 31 11.47 -4.06 -13.86
N THR A 32 11.80 -2.95 -14.51
CA THR A 32 10.96 -1.77 -14.66
C THR A 32 10.57 -1.62 -16.13
N GLU A 33 9.57 -0.77 -16.40
CA GLU A 33 9.25 -0.38 -17.79
C GLU A 33 10.45 0.24 -18.52
N SER A 34 11.36 0.90 -17.78
CA SER A 34 12.54 1.56 -18.34
C SER A 34 13.70 0.63 -18.67
N ASN A 35 13.74 -0.60 -18.13
CA ASN A 35 14.89 -1.50 -18.28
C ASN A 35 14.54 -2.89 -18.84
N SER A 36 13.27 -3.12 -19.20
CA SER A 36 12.77 -4.39 -19.74
C SER A 36 12.15 -4.18 -21.12
N THR A 37 12.56 -4.98 -22.11
CA THR A 37 11.93 -4.99 -23.44
C THR A 37 10.51 -5.54 -23.43
N GLN A 38 10.10 -6.20 -22.33
CA GLN A 38 8.73 -6.67 -22.10
C GLN A 38 7.91 -5.68 -21.23
N GLY A 39 8.48 -4.55 -20.82
CA GLY A 39 7.86 -3.65 -19.83
C GLY A 39 7.89 -4.22 -18.41
N TYR A 40 7.00 -3.73 -17.55
CA TYR A 40 6.81 -4.24 -16.18
C TYR A 40 6.62 -5.77 -16.21
N VAL A 41 7.51 -6.50 -15.54
CA VAL A 41 7.40 -7.96 -15.42
C VAL A 41 6.27 -8.26 -14.44
N GLY A 42 5.10 -8.55 -15.00
CA GLY A 42 3.90 -8.86 -14.23
C GLY A 42 4.12 -10.06 -13.31
N VAL A 43 3.28 -10.13 -12.27
CA VAL A 43 3.30 -11.20 -11.26
C VAL A 43 3.34 -12.61 -11.87
N ASP A 44 2.66 -12.83 -12.99
CA ASP A 44 2.60 -14.13 -13.67
C ASP A 44 3.98 -14.62 -14.11
N ALA A 45 4.84 -13.73 -14.63
CA ALA A 45 6.18 -14.08 -15.06
C ALA A 45 7.08 -14.45 -13.86
N THR A 46 6.93 -13.75 -12.74
CA THR A 46 7.63 -14.09 -11.48
C THR A 46 7.14 -15.43 -10.93
N LEU A 47 5.84 -15.69 -10.95
CA LEU A 47 5.27 -16.98 -10.54
C LEU A 47 5.73 -18.13 -11.45
N ASP A 48 5.80 -17.91 -12.76
CA ASP A 48 6.33 -18.88 -13.72
C ASP A 48 7.81 -19.18 -13.51
N LEU A 49 8.60 -18.18 -13.12
CA LEU A 49 9.98 -18.36 -12.69
C LEU A 49 10.07 -19.20 -11.41
N MET A 50 9.23 -18.91 -10.40
CA MET A 50 9.23 -19.64 -9.12
C MET A 50 8.75 -21.08 -9.26
N ARG A 51 7.80 -21.35 -10.16
CA ARG A 51 7.38 -22.71 -10.54
C ARG A 51 8.54 -23.56 -11.05
N ARG A 52 9.56 -22.93 -11.66
CA ARG A 52 10.81 -23.59 -12.05
C ARG A 52 11.67 -23.74 -10.80
N LYS A 53 11.62 -24.91 -10.16
CA LYS A 53 12.39 -25.22 -8.94
C LYS A 53 13.90 -24.93 -9.06
N LYS A 54 14.47 -24.99 -10.27
CA LYS A 54 15.88 -24.68 -10.57
C LYS A 54 16.10 -23.23 -11.04
N ASN A 55 15.38 -22.26 -10.46
CA ASN A 55 15.67 -20.85 -10.71
C ASN A 55 16.87 -20.37 -9.85
N LYS A 56 17.45 -19.23 -10.22
CA LYS A 56 18.70 -18.73 -9.61
C LYS A 56 18.49 -17.79 -8.40
N TYR A 57 17.25 -17.48 -8.05
CA TYR A 57 16.91 -16.41 -7.11
C TYR A 57 16.65 -16.96 -5.70
N ASP A 58 17.20 -16.28 -4.69
CA ASP A 58 17.09 -16.69 -3.28
C ASP A 58 15.95 -16.00 -2.55
N LEU A 59 15.73 -14.73 -2.86
CA LEU A 59 14.78 -13.84 -2.20
C LEU A 59 13.84 -13.25 -3.25
N PHE A 60 12.58 -13.07 -2.85
CA PHE A 60 11.56 -12.44 -3.66
C PHE A 60 10.88 -11.33 -2.86
N ALA A 61 10.88 -10.12 -3.42
CA ALA A 61 9.97 -9.07 -2.99
C ALA A 61 8.62 -9.31 -3.70
N TYR A 62 7.54 -9.47 -2.95
CA TYR A 62 6.22 -9.74 -3.50
C TYR A 62 5.14 -8.89 -2.82
N ASP A 63 4.12 -8.54 -3.60
CA ASP A 63 2.94 -7.86 -3.10
C ASP A 63 2.06 -8.87 -2.32
N PRO A 64 1.61 -8.53 -1.10
CA PRO A 64 0.81 -9.41 -0.27
C PRO A 64 -0.52 -9.85 -0.90
N LEU A 65 -1.06 -9.13 -1.89
CA LEU A 65 -2.23 -9.58 -2.65
C LEU A 65 -2.04 -11.00 -3.23
N TYR A 66 -0.81 -11.33 -3.59
CA TYR A 66 -0.45 -12.60 -4.22
C TYR A 66 0.13 -13.62 -3.23
N LEU A 67 0.07 -13.37 -1.91
CA LEU A 67 0.61 -14.26 -0.88
C LEU A 67 0.22 -15.73 -1.09
N ARG A 68 -1.06 -15.99 -1.40
CA ARG A 68 -1.57 -17.34 -1.67
C ARG A 68 -0.94 -18.00 -2.89
N ASN A 69 -0.58 -17.22 -3.90
CA ASN A 69 0.05 -17.70 -5.13
C ASN A 69 1.55 -17.96 -4.92
N PHE A 70 2.20 -17.14 -4.08
CA PHE A 70 3.62 -17.25 -3.77
C PHE A 70 3.94 -18.31 -2.71
N SER A 71 3.09 -18.48 -1.69
CA SER A 71 3.33 -19.38 -0.55
C SER A 71 3.73 -20.81 -0.91
N PRO A 72 3.24 -21.46 -1.99
CA PRO A 72 3.69 -22.80 -2.36
C PRO A 72 5.17 -22.88 -2.79
N TYR A 73 5.84 -21.75 -3.00
CA TYR A 73 7.24 -21.67 -3.42
C TYR A 73 8.14 -20.96 -2.40
N LEU A 74 7.56 -20.42 -1.33
CA LEU A 74 8.27 -19.70 -0.28
C LEU A 74 8.56 -20.60 0.93
N LEU A 75 9.64 -20.31 1.63
CA LEU A 75 10.04 -20.96 2.86
C LEU A 75 9.08 -20.53 3.99
N GLU A 76 8.68 -21.48 4.83
CA GLU A 76 7.94 -21.21 6.05
C GLU A 76 8.93 -20.67 7.08
N LEU A 77 8.77 -19.41 7.48
CA LEU A 77 9.76 -18.68 8.27
C LEU A 77 9.70 -18.99 9.77
N ASP A 78 8.57 -19.54 10.25
CA ASP A 78 8.35 -19.84 11.67
C ASP A 78 9.39 -20.81 12.25
N GLU A 79 9.95 -21.70 11.41
CA GLU A 79 10.97 -22.68 11.82
C GLU A 79 12.41 -22.15 11.69
N TRP A 80 12.60 -21.00 11.04
CA TRP A 80 13.91 -20.50 10.61
C TRP A 80 14.30 -19.17 11.24
N LEU A 81 13.33 -18.37 11.70
CA LEU A 81 13.57 -17.10 12.37
C LEU A 81 13.45 -17.24 13.89
N ASP A 82 14.18 -16.40 14.61
CA ASP A 82 14.04 -16.31 16.06
C ASP A 82 12.67 -15.71 16.44
N GLN A 83 12.18 -16.12 17.61
CA GLN A 83 10.87 -15.69 18.09
C GLN A 83 10.80 -14.18 18.30
N GLU A 84 11.92 -13.55 18.71
CA GLU A 84 12.01 -12.11 18.92
C GLU A 84 11.70 -11.33 17.65
N LEU A 85 12.28 -11.73 16.50
CA LEU A 85 11.97 -11.10 15.22
C LEU A 85 10.52 -11.40 14.80
N LEU A 86 10.03 -12.62 14.96
CA LEU A 86 8.65 -12.96 14.61
C LEU A 86 7.62 -12.16 15.42
N ASP A 87 7.91 -11.92 16.70
CA ASP A 87 7.09 -11.16 17.63
C ASP A 87 7.10 -9.66 17.29
N ALA A 88 8.25 -9.11 16.89
CA ALA A 88 8.37 -7.72 16.43
C ALA A 88 7.46 -7.42 15.21
N PHE A 89 7.11 -8.45 14.44
CA PHE A 89 6.23 -8.39 13.26
C PHE A 89 4.91 -9.16 13.45
N SER A 90 4.40 -9.23 14.69
CA SER A 90 3.20 -10.02 15.03
C SER A 90 1.89 -9.22 15.05
N ALA A 91 1.92 -7.91 14.76
CA ALA A 91 0.72 -7.08 14.70
C ALA A 91 -0.31 -7.65 13.70
N ASN A 92 -1.60 -7.56 14.02
CA ASN A 92 -2.66 -8.22 13.24
C ASN A 92 -2.65 -7.83 11.75
N ASP A 93 -2.41 -6.56 11.45
CA ASP A 93 -2.33 -6.05 10.07
C ASP A 93 -1.08 -6.52 9.33
N VAL A 94 0.05 -6.68 10.04
CA VAL A 94 1.25 -7.30 9.49
C VAL A 94 1.01 -8.79 9.20
N ARG A 95 0.44 -9.53 10.15
CA ARG A 95 0.14 -10.95 9.97
C ARG A 95 -0.85 -11.19 8.83
N ALA A 96 -1.83 -10.31 8.66
CA ALA A 96 -2.81 -10.39 7.59
C ALA A 96 -2.17 -10.39 6.18
N ILE A 97 -0.97 -9.81 6.04
CA ILE A 97 -0.27 -9.72 4.76
C ILE A 97 0.87 -10.73 4.61
N THR A 98 1.23 -11.49 5.65
CA THR A 98 2.37 -12.43 5.61
C THR A 98 2.03 -13.88 5.96
N ASP A 99 0.95 -14.10 6.71
CA ASP A 99 0.56 -15.42 7.18
C ASP A 99 -0.53 -16.03 6.27
N TYR A 100 -0.34 -17.29 5.88
CA TYR A 100 -1.31 -18.07 5.13
C TYR A 100 -1.36 -19.49 5.69
N ASN A 101 -2.56 -20.05 5.90
CA ASN A 101 -2.74 -21.39 6.50
C ASN A 101 -1.93 -21.61 7.81
N ASN A 102 -1.83 -20.59 8.66
CA ASN A 102 -1.06 -20.59 9.92
C ASN A 102 0.47 -20.65 9.79
N HIS A 103 1.02 -20.37 8.60
CA HIS A 103 2.46 -20.26 8.37
C HIS A 103 2.83 -18.88 7.84
N ARG A 104 3.98 -18.35 8.26
CA ARG A 104 4.53 -17.08 7.79
C ARG A 104 5.44 -17.29 6.58
N TYR A 105 5.11 -16.66 5.47
CA TYR A 105 5.86 -16.79 4.20
C TYR A 105 6.67 -15.54 3.83
N GLY A 106 6.76 -14.56 4.72
CA GLY A 106 7.56 -13.38 4.48
C GLY A 106 7.67 -12.47 5.69
N ILE A 107 8.63 -11.55 5.62
CA ILE A 107 8.71 -10.39 6.50
C ILE A 107 8.41 -9.16 5.65
N PRO A 108 7.43 -8.32 6.02
CA PRO A 108 7.21 -7.08 5.31
C PRO A 108 8.42 -6.18 5.54
N VAL A 109 8.88 -5.51 4.49
CA VAL A 109 9.90 -4.45 4.62
C VAL A 109 9.31 -3.06 4.39
N ILE A 110 8.17 -3.01 3.71
CA ILE A 110 7.44 -1.79 3.38
C ILE A 110 5.95 -2.11 3.49
N MET A 111 5.19 -1.27 4.19
CA MET A 111 3.73 -1.28 4.14
C MET A 111 3.21 -0.04 3.43
N ILE A 112 2.10 -0.17 2.74
CA ILE A 112 1.34 0.95 2.19
C ILE A 112 -0.14 0.76 2.51
N TYR A 113 -0.85 1.87 2.64
CA TYR A 113 -2.25 1.90 3.04
C TYR A 113 -3.01 2.75 2.02
N SER A 114 -4.23 2.32 1.68
CA SER A 114 -5.18 3.20 1.02
C SER A 114 -5.65 4.28 2.00
N VAL A 115 -5.58 5.55 1.60
CA VAL A 115 -5.90 6.66 2.50
C VAL A 115 -6.71 7.75 1.81
N LEU A 116 -7.36 8.59 2.63
CA LEU A 116 -7.99 9.82 2.19
C LEU A 116 -7.02 10.99 2.33
N PHE A 117 -6.64 11.57 1.19
CA PHE A 117 -6.04 12.89 1.14
C PHE A 117 -7.13 13.95 1.22
N SER A 118 -7.03 14.88 2.18
CA SER A 118 -7.98 15.97 2.38
C SER A 118 -7.29 17.33 2.30
N ASN A 119 -7.76 18.23 1.42
CA ASN A 119 -7.19 19.57 1.25
C ASN A 119 -7.47 20.44 2.48
N THR A 120 -6.49 20.53 3.38
CA THR A 120 -6.63 21.22 4.66
C THR A 120 -6.75 22.73 4.51
N ARG A 121 -6.20 23.32 3.45
CA ARG A 121 -6.34 24.76 3.19
C ARG A 121 -7.79 25.12 2.93
N LEU A 122 -8.47 24.36 2.06
CA LEU A 122 -9.88 24.56 1.74
C LEU A 122 -10.78 24.23 2.93
N LEU A 123 -10.53 23.10 3.61
CA LEU A 123 -11.28 22.73 4.81
C LEU A 123 -11.21 23.80 5.91
N LYS A 124 -10.01 24.32 6.20
CA LYS A 124 -9.82 25.40 7.19
C LYS A 124 -10.51 26.70 6.78
N ARG A 125 -10.37 27.12 5.51
CA ARG A 125 -11.01 28.34 4.99
C ARG A 125 -12.53 28.31 5.19
N HIS A 126 -13.13 27.14 4.98
CA HIS A 126 -14.57 26.94 5.03
C HIS A 126 -15.08 26.41 6.38
N ASN A 127 -14.21 26.34 7.39
CA ASN A 127 -14.52 25.81 8.72
C ASN A 127 -15.23 24.44 8.64
N ARG A 128 -14.58 23.50 7.94
CA ARG A 128 -15.04 22.11 7.78
C ARG A 128 -14.00 21.16 8.35
N ASN A 129 -14.49 20.06 8.91
CA ASN A 129 -13.67 18.96 9.39
C ASN A 129 -13.41 17.97 8.25
N ILE A 130 -12.43 17.08 8.44
CA ILE A 130 -12.23 15.92 7.57
C ILE A 130 -13.45 15.00 7.73
N PRO A 131 -14.10 14.59 6.63
CA PRO A 131 -15.31 13.76 6.68
C PRO A 131 -14.98 12.35 7.17
N LYS A 132 -15.87 11.79 7.98
CA LYS A 132 -15.79 10.40 8.49
C LYS A 132 -16.78 9.47 7.81
N THR A 133 -17.83 10.02 7.21
CA THR A 133 -18.81 9.26 6.43
C THR A 133 -18.85 9.70 4.97
N TRP A 134 -19.31 8.81 4.09
CA TRP A 134 -19.45 9.14 2.66
C TRP A 134 -20.44 10.27 2.42
N ASP A 135 -21.49 10.37 3.24
CA ASP A 135 -22.47 11.46 3.16
C ASP A 135 -21.84 12.80 3.58
N GLU A 136 -21.06 12.82 4.68
CA GLU A 136 -20.30 14.00 5.07
C GLU A 136 -19.30 14.45 4.01
N LEU A 137 -18.64 13.51 3.33
CA LEU A 137 -17.70 13.81 2.24
C LEU A 137 -18.44 14.50 1.09
N ILE A 138 -19.57 13.95 0.66
CA ILE A 138 -20.40 14.53 -0.41
C ILE A 138 -20.89 15.92 -0.03
N ASP A 139 -21.47 16.07 1.16
CA ASP A 139 -22.02 17.35 1.60
C ASP A 139 -20.94 18.42 1.75
N THR A 140 -19.79 18.05 2.32
CA THR A 140 -18.64 18.94 2.45
C THR A 140 -18.10 19.35 1.09
N ALA A 141 -17.98 18.40 0.16
CA ALA A 141 -17.49 18.69 -1.19
C ALA A 141 -18.43 19.62 -1.95
N LYS A 142 -19.74 19.34 -1.96
CA LYS A 142 -20.74 20.19 -2.62
C LYS A 142 -20.74 21.60 -2.04
N PHE A 143 -20.67 21.72 -0.72
CA PHE A 143 -20.60 23.02 -0.04
C PHE A 143 -19.36 23.82 -0.47
N ILE A 144 -18.17 23.21 -0.37
CA ILE A 144 -16.90 23.91 -0.67
C ILE A 144 -16.82 24.25 -2.16
N MET A 145 -17.17 23.34 -3.06
CA MET A 145 -17.16 23.60 -4.51
C MET A 145 -18.06 24.78 -4.88
N LYS A 146 -19.27 24.84 -4.29
CA LYS A 146 -20.18 25.97 -4.51
C LYS A 146 -19.60 27.28 -3.97
N GLU A 147 -19.12 27.29 -2.73
CA GLU A 147 -18.57 28.51 -2.11
C GLU A 147 -17.31 29.01 -2.82
N GLU A 148 -16.46 28.09 -3.31
CA GLU A 148 -15.27 28.40 -4.10
C GLU A 148 -15.63 28.99 -5.47
N ALA A 149 -16.66 28.48 -6.13
CA ALA A 149 -17.19 29.07 -7.36
C ALA A 149 -17.80 30.45 -7.12
N ASP A 150 -18.72 30.57 -6.15
CA ASP A 150 -19.51 31.79 -5.93
C ASP A 150 -18.68 32.96 -5.38
N LYS A 151 -17.69 32.68 -4.51
CA LYS A 151 -16.93 33.73 -3.80
C LYS A 151 -15.54 33.98 -4.36
N TYR A 152 -14.93 32.97 -4.98
CA TYR A 152 -13.53 33.03 -5.42
C TYR A 152 -13.35 32.72 -6.91
N ASN A 153 -14.44 32.50 -7.65
CA ASN A 153 -14.42 32.16 -9.08
C ASN A 153 -13.54 30.94 -9.39
N ASN A 154 -13.45 30.00 -8.45
CA ASN A 154 -12.70 28.76 -8.60
C ASN A 154 -13.66 27.65 -9.02
N THR A 155 -13.84 27.49 -10.34
CA THR A 155 -14.74 26.51 -10.94
C THR A 155 -14.07 25.19 -11.33
N GLU A 156 -12.74 25.11 -11.17
CA GLU A 156 -11.93 23.94 -11.54
C GLU A 156 -11.77 22.93 -10.38
N LEU A 157 -12.37 23.23 -9.22
CA LEU A 157 -12.26 22.37 -8.05
C LEU A 157 -13.04 21.06 -8.27
N ILE A 158 -12.36 19.95 -8.04
CA ILE A 158 -12.94 18.60 -8.09
C ILE A 158 -13.16 18.13 -6.66
N GLY A 159 -14.39 17.74 -6.33
CA GLY A 159 -14.76 17.35 -4.97
C GLY A 159 -14.07 16.07 -4.51
N TYR A 160 -14.01 15.04 -5.35
CA TYR A 160 -13.38 13.76 -4.99
C TYR A 160 -12.79 13.01 -6.19
N ASN A 161 -11.64 12.37 -6.00
CA ASN A 161 -11.12 11.35 -6.92
C ASN A 161 -11.06 9.99 -6.22
N GLY A 162 -11.81 9.00 -6.74
CA GLY A 162 -11.85 7.64 -6.21
C GLY A 162 -10.74 6.71 -6.73
N PHE A 163 -9.95 7.14 -7.73
CA PHE A 163 -8.81 6.44 -8.31
C PHE A 163 -9.09 4.97 -8.68
N PHE A 164 -9.87 4.80 -9.75
CA PHE A 164 -10.22 3.56 -10.44
C PHE A 164 -9.55 3.47 -11.83
N PRO A 165 -8.21 3.52 -11.93
CA PRO A 165 -7.52 3.35 -13.20
C PRO A 165 -7.72 1.93 -13.73
N ASP A 166 -7.27 1.67 -14.95
CA ASP A 166 -7.25 0.30 -15.47
C ASP A 166 -6.21 -0.54 -14.71
N GLY A 167 -6.60 -1.74 -14.27
CA GLY A 167 -5.72 -2.69 -13.58
C GLY A 167 -6.07 -2.91 -12.11
N GLU A 168 -5.09 -3.43 -11.35
CA GLU A 168 -5.24 -3.90 -9.96
C GLU A 168 -5.70 -2.80 -9.00
N ASN A 169 -5.22 -1.57 -9.19
CA ASN A 169 -5.63 -0.40 -8.39
C ASN A 169 -7.15 -0.16 -8.43
N SER A 170 -7.83 -0.42 -9.57
CA SER A 170 -9.30 -0.34 -9.66
C SER A 170 -9.98 -1.31 -8.71
N PHE A 171 -9.43 -2.53 -8.59
CA PHE A 171 -9.95 -3.54 -7.69
C PHE A 171 -9.72 -3.14 -6.24
N ALA A 172 -8.55 -2.58 -5.89
CA ALA A 172 -8.28 -2.07 -4.55
C ALA A 172 -9.28 -0.98 -4.13
N SER A 173 -9.53 0.01 -5.00
CA SER A 173 -10.52 1.07 -4.76
C SER A 173 -11.94 0.52 -4.63
N PHE A 174 -12.33 -0.41 -5.50
CA PHE A 174 -13.63 -1.06 -5.44
C PHE A 174 -13.82 -1.88 -4.16
N TYR A 175 -12.82 -2.69 -3.83
CA TYR A 175 -12.84 -3.58 -2.66
C TYR A 175 -12.90 -2.75 -1.37
N GLN A 176 -12.05 -1.74 -1.23
CA GLN A 176 -12.12 -0.75 -0.14
C GLN A 176 -13.53 -0.18 -0.01
N PHE A 177 -14.10 0.29 -1.11
CA PHE A 177 -15.39 0.95 -1.09
C PHE A 177 -16.50 -0.01 -0.63
N LEU A 178 -16.46 -1.25 -1.10
CA LEU A 178 -17.38 -2.30 -0.67
C LEU A 178 -17.22 -2.65 0.82
N LEU A 179 -15.98 -2.78 1.29
CA LEU A 179 -15.66 -2.98 2.72
C LEU A 179 -16.22 -1.85 3.59
N SER A 180 -16.27 -0.62 3.08
CA SER A 180 -16.79 0.52 3.85
C SER A 180 -18.30 0.49 4.10
N TYR A 181 -19.01 -0.45 3.45
CA TYR A 181 -20.47 -0.63 3.51
C TYR A 181 -20.91 -1.88 4.29
N ARG A 182 -19.98 -2.75 4.65
CA ARG A 182 -20.27 -4.00 5.37
C ARG A 182 -20.88 -3.76 6.75
N ASP A 183 -21.43 -4.81 7.35
CA ASP A 183 -22.16 -4.71 8.62
C ASP A 183 -21.27 -4.50 9.85
N GLY A 184 -20.01 -4.95 9.80
CA GLY A 184 -19.03 -4.79 10.88
C GLY A 184 -17.61 -5.08 10.42
N ASN A 185 -16.60 -4.73 11.23
CA ASN A 185 -15.20 -4.81 10.81
C ASN A 185 -14.71 -6.23 10.46
N GLU A 186 -15.31 -7.24 11.08
CA GLU A 186 -14.94 -8.66 10.90
C GLU A 186 -15.72 -9.35 9.77
N SER A 187 -16.62 -8.65 9.07
CA SER A 187 -17.42 -9.25 8.00
C SER A 187 -16.68 -9.21 6.67
N GLU A 188 -16.59 -10.35 5.99
CA GLU A 188 -16.22 -10.35 4.58
C GLU A 188 -17.29 -9.64 3.72
N PRO A 189 -16.92 -9.02 2.60
CA PRO A 189 -17.87 -8.43 1.68
C PRO A 189 -18.55 -9.53 0.82
N ASP A 190 -19.87 -9.53 0.83
CA ASP A 190 -20.78 -10.28 -0.01
C ASP A 190 -21.19 -9.38 -1.17
N TYR A 191 -20.65 -9.70 -2.34
CA TYR A 191 -20.87 -8.99 -3.59
C TYR A 191 -22.33 -9.04 -4.09
N ARG A 192 -23.19 -9.90 -3.53
CA ARG A 192 -24.61 -10.02 -3.89
C ARG A 192 -25.56 -9.41 -2.87
N SER A 193 -25.02 -8.82 -1.81
CA SER A 193 -25.80 -8.25 -0.71
C SER A 193 -26.46 -6.92 -1.07
N GLN A 194 -27.40 -6.49 -0.23
CA GLN A 194 -27.98 -5.15 -0.34
C GLN A 194 -26.95 -4.05 -0.07
N TYR A 195 -25.96 -4.26 0.80
CA TYR A 195 -24.94 -3.24 1.03
C TYR A 195 -23.99 -3.10 -0.16
N ALA A 196 -23.77 -4.15 -0.97
CA ALA A 196 -23.03 -4.03 -2.21
C ALA A 196 -23.78 -3.13 -3.22
N ILE A 197 -25.10 -3.28 -3.29
CA ILE A 197 -25.97 -2.41 -4.09
C ILE A 197 -25.91 -0.97 -3.57
N ASP A 198 -26.05 -0.77 -2.25
CA ASP A 198 -25.95 0.55 -1.62
C ASP A 198 -24.60 1.23 -1.89
N ALA A 199 -23.51 0.46 -1.81
CA ALA A 199 -22.16 0.93 -2.09
C ALA A 199 -22.04 1.40 -3.54
N LEU A 200 -22.43 0.56 -4.50
CA LEU A 200 -22.36 0.92 -5.92
C LEU A 200 -23.23 2.16 -6.25
N ASN A 201 -24.41 2.26 -5.64
CA ASN A 201 -25.26 3.44 -5.79
C ASN A 201 -24.60 4.70 -5.22
N LYS A 202 -23.96 4.62 -4.04
CA LYS A 202 -23.21 5.76 -3.48
C LYS A 202 -22.00 6.13 -4.33
N LEU A 203 -21.25 5.14 -4.83
CA LEU A 203 -20.13 5.37 -5.72
C LEU A 203 -20.57 6.12 -6.97
N LYS A 204 -21.70 5.71 -7.56
CA LYS A 204 -22.30 6.39 -8.71
C LYS A 204 -22.73 7.82 -8.35
N GLN A 205 -23.34 8.02 -7.18
CA GLN A 205 -23.72 9.34 -6.69
C GLN A 205 -22.51 10.28 -6.58
N MET A 206 -21.41 9.83 -5.96
CA MET A 206 -20.19 10.63 -5.83
C MET A 206 -19.59 10.98 -7.19
N GLN A 207 -19.54 10.01 -8.11
CA GLN A 207 -19.08 10.22 -9.48
C GLN A 207 -19.88 11.30 -10.20
N THR A 208 -21.18 11.43 -9.91
CA THR A 208 -22.06 12.41 -10.57
C THR A 208 -22.15 13.76 -9.88
N GLU A 209 -22.06 13.81 -8.55
CA GLU A 209 -22.35 15.04 -7.78
C GLU A 209 -21.10 15.84 -7.42
N ILE A 210 -19.95 15.18 -7.28
CA ILE A 210 -18.72 15.82 -6.76
C ILE A 210 -17.47 15.45 -7.56
N SER A 211 -17.63 14.81 -8.72
CA SER A 211 -16.55 14.33 -9.57
C SER A 211 -17.02 14.11 -11.01
N SER A 212 -16.28 13.29 -11.78
CA SER A 212 -16.68 12.80 -13.09
C SER A 212 -16.20 11.36 -13.33
N TYR A 213 -16.68 10.74 -14.41
CA TYR A 213 -16.23 9.42 -14.84
C TYR A 213 -14.73 9.41 -15.17
N GLU A 214 -14.25 10.45 -15.84
CA GLU A 214 -12.87 10.62 -16.27
C GLU A 214 -11.92 10.82 -15.09
N ILE A 215 -12.33 11.62 -14.09
CA ILE A 215 -11.55 11.80 -12.86
C ILE A 215 -11.43 10.48 -12.13
N PHE A 216 -12.52 9.73 -11.97
CA PHE A 216 -12.48 8.42 -11.32
C PHE A 216 -11.52 7.46 -12.03
N ARG A 217 -11.46 7.47 -13.36
CA ARG A 217 -10.55 6.60 -14.12
C ARG A 217 -9.17 7.19 -14.37
N SER A 218 -8.84 8.30 -13.71
CA SER A 218 -7.56 8.97 -13.91
C SER A 218 -6.37 8.11 -13.45
N SER A 219 -5.22 8.29 -14.10
CA SER A 219 -4.00 7.58 -13.76
C SER A 219 -3.39 8.09 -12.44
N GLU A 220 -2.40 7.36 -11.94
CA GLU A 220 -1.59 7.78 -10.79
C GLU A 220 -0.98 9.16 -11.00
N GLN A 221 -0.44 9.41 -12.20
CA GLN A 221 0.18 10.68 -12.55
C GLN A 221 -0.83 11.83 -12.50
N VAL A 222 -2.04 11.63 -13.04
CA VAL A 222 -3.09 12.65 -13.02
C VAL A 222 -3.57 12.92 -11.59
N THR A 223 -3.77 11.86 -10.79
CA THR A 223 -4.15 12.00 -9.38
C THR A 223 -3.09 12.75 -8.59
N TYR A 224 -1.81 12.40 -8.77
CA TYR A 224 -0.67 13.08 -8.15
C TYR A 224 -0.58 14.55 -8.57
N MET A 225 -0.77 14.85 -9.86
CA MET A 225 -0.81 16.24 -10.35
C MET A 225 -1.97 17.02 -9.74
N GLY A 226 -3.17 16.42 -9.64
CA GLY A 226 -4.34 17.05 -9.04
C GLY A 226 -4.17 17.36 -7.56
N LEU A 227 -3.49 16.49 -6.82
CA LEU A 227 -3.09 16.74 -5.44
C LEU A 227 -2.07 17.89 -5.34
N ASN A 228 -1.01 17.89 -6.16
CA ASN A 228 0.01 18.94 -6.12
C ASN A 228 -0.49 20.31 -6.58
N SER A 229 -1.42 20.35 -7.53
CA SER A 229 -2.07 21.58 -7.99
C SER A 229 -3.20 22.04 -7.08
N GLU A 230 -3.50 21.27 -6.02
CA GLU A 230 -4.57 21.52 -5.07
C GLU A 230 -5.98 21.58 -5.69
N THR A 231 -6.17 20.96 -6.86
CA THR A 231 -7.46 20.92 -7.58
C THR A 231 -8.40 19.84 -7.05
N LEU A 232 -7.89 18.85 -6.33
CA LEU A 232 -8.68 17.81 -5.68
C LEU A 232 -9.01 18.20 -4.23
N LEU A 233 -10.26 18.38 -3.85
CA LEU A 233 -10.61 18.61 -2.45
C LEU A 233 -10.35 17.35 -1.60
N PHE A 234 -10.73 16.19 -2.13
CA PHE A 234 -10.50 14.87 -1.54
C PHE A 234 -9.95 13.88 -2.59
N ALA A 235 -9.10 12.93 -2.17
CA ALA A 235 -8.67 11.84 -3.04
C ALA A 235 -8.41 10.54 -2.27
N TRP A 236 -8.84 9.41 -2.84
CA TRP A 236 -8.31 8.09 -2.50
C TRP A 236 -6.96 7.92 -3.20
N PHE A 237 -5.91 7.61 -2.44
CA PHE A 237 -4.61 7.28 -3.01
C PHE A 237 -3.76 6.47 -2.03
N TRP A 238 -2.62 5.96 -2.51
CA TRP A 238 -1.65 5.28 -1.67
C TRP A 238 -0.93 6.25 -0.74
N SER A 239 -0.66 5.82 0.49
CA SER A 239 0.04 6.58 1.53
C SER A 239 1.53 6.84 1.24
N THR A 240 2.00 6.57 0.02
CA THR A 240 3.40 6.66 -0.38
C THR A 240 3.83 8.09 -0.68
N ILE A 241 2.90 8.98 -1.03
CA ILE A 241 3.23 10.36 -1.39
C ILE A 241 3.01 11.34 -0.24
N LYS A 242 3.86 12.38 -0.21
CA LYS A 242 3.65 13.57 0.64
C LYS A 242 3.31 14.74 -0.25
N VAL A 243 2.19 15.39 0.03
CA VAL A 243 1.72 16.55 -0.73
C VAL A 243 1.45 17.71 0.25
N PRO A 244 2.00 18.91 0.01
CA PRO A 244 1.72 20.08 0.83
C PRO A 244 0.23 20.38 0.91
N ASN A 245 -0.23 20.95 2.03
CA ASN A 245 -1.62 21.34 2.26
C ASN A 245 -2.65 20.20 2.30
N TYR A 246 -2.24 18.93 2.18
CA TYR A 246 -3.10 17.78 2.42
C TYR A 246 -2.79 17.10 3.74
N GLN A 247 -3.86 16.60 4.36
CA GLN A 247 -3.78 15.70 5.50
C GLN A 247 -4.26 14.32 5.07
N ILE A 248 -3.50 13.30 5.47
CA ILE A 248 -3.83 11.90 5.30
C ILE A 248 -4.69 11.44 6.48
N SER A 249 -5.75 10.69 6.20
CA SER A 249 -6.65 10.11 7.20
C SER A 249 -7.25 8.79 6.69
N LEU A 250 -7.97 8.08 7.56
CA LEU A 250 -8.78 6.94 7.14
C LEU A 250 -9.83 7.39 6.13
N LEU A 251 -10.15 6.50 5.19
CA LEU A 251 -11.26 6.73 4.28
C LEU A 251 -12.60 6.74 5.02
N PRO A 252 -13.58 7.52 4.53
CA PRO A 252 -14.91 7.51 5.10
C PRO A 252 -15.56 6.14 4.97
N ASN A 253 -16.57 5.89 5.80
CA ASN A 253 -17.36 4.66 5.73
C ASN A 253 -18.86 4.97 5.71
N LYS A 254 -19.71 3.94 5.56
CA LYS A 254 -21.17 4.10 5.69
C LYS A 254 -21.55 4.62 7.09
N ARG A 255 -20.78 4.24 8.11
CA ARG A 255 -20.97 4.63 9.52
C ARG A 255 -19.61 4.95 10.16
N GLU A 256 -19.60 5.80 11.18
CA GLU A 256 -18.39 6.07 11.96
C GLU A 256 -17.85 4.78 12.65
N ASN A 257 -16.58 4.80 13.03
CA ASN A 257 -15.87 3.72 13.73
C ASN A 257 -15.73 2.40 12.93
N MET A 258 -15.94 2.44 11.63
CA MET A 258 -15.54 1.38 10.70
C MET A 258 -14.15 1.66 10.13
N THR A 259 -13.44 0.60 9.75
CA THR A 259 -12.19 0.69 9.00
C THR A 259 -12.34 -0.10 7.71
N SER A 260 -11.96 0.46 6.56
CA SER A 260 -12.06 -0.27 5.29
C SER A 260 -10.72 -0.47 4.61
N THR A 261 -9.63 0.05 5.21
CA THR A 261 -8.30 0.21 4.62
C THR A 261 -7.75 -1.06 3.96
N VAL A 262 -7.38 -0.91 2.70
CA VAL A 262 -6.62 -1.90 1.93
C VAL A 262 -5.14 -1.71 2.24
N LEU A 263 -4.50 -2.82 2.56
CA LEU A 263 -3.08 -2.93 2.81
C LEU A 263 -2.39 -3.39 1.53
N GLY A 264 -1.22 -2.84 1.28
CA GLY A 264 -0.29 -3.34 0.28
C GLY A 264 1.14 -3.24 0.79
N GLY A 265 2.10 -3.35 -0.12
CA GLY A 265 3.50 -3.12 0.16
C GLY A 265 4.34 -4.25 -0.38
N TYR A 266 5.47 -4.52 0.25
CA TYR A 266 6.36 -5.58 -0.18
C TYR A 266 6.83 -6.44 0.98
N ASN A 267 6.54 -7.72 0.86
CA ASN A 267 7.09 -8.77 1.68
C ASN A 267 8.35 -9.32 1.05
N LEU A 268 9.33 -9.67 1.88
CA LEU A 268 10.46 -10.48 1.46
C LEU A 268 10.22 -11.93 1.86
N GLY A 269 10.15 -12.81 0.86
CA GLY A 269 10.06 -14.26 1.03
C GLY A 269 11.32 -14.97 0.51
N ILE A 270 11.66 -16.10 1.12
CA ILE A 270 12.82 -16.92 0.73
C ILE A 270 12.35 -18.05 -0.19
N ASN A 271 13.08 -18.31 -1.27
CA ASN A 271 12.88 -19.47 -2.13
C ASN A 271 13.08 -20.78 -1.36
N LYS A 272 12.05 -21.62 -1.20
CA LYS A 272 12.22 -22.86 -0.43
C LYS A 272 13.07 -23.93 -1.11
N TYR A 273 13.35 -23.80 -2.41
CA TYR A 273 14.07 -24.81 -3.20
C TYR A 273 15.59 -24.63 -3.21
N ILE A 274 16.14 -23.60 -2.56
CA ILE A 274 17.59 -23.38 -2.48
C ILE A 274 18.23 -24.21 -1.36
N GLU A 275 19.54 -24.45 -1.48
CA GLU A 275 20.34 -25.16 -0.46
C GLU A 275 20.34 -24.41 0.88
N ASP A 276 20.49 -25.13 1.99
CA ASP A 276 20.38 -24.56 3.34
C ASP A 276 21.40 -23.46 3.63
N GLU A 277 22.61 -23.54 3.07
CA GLU A 277 23.61 -22.46 3.15
C GLU A 277 23.06 -21.14 2.58
N ARG A 278 22.36 -21.20 1.43
CA ARG A 278 21.74 -20.02 0.81
C ARG A 278 20.51 -19.56 1.59
N LYS A 279 19.75 -20.47 2.20
CA LYS A 279 18.64 -20.11 3.11
C LYS A 279 19.17 -19.34 4.32
N LEU A 280 20.24 -19.79 4.95
CA LEU A 280 20.88 -19.10 6.09
C LEU A 280 21.38 -17.71 5.69
N ALA A 281 22.02 -17.58 4.52
CA ALA A 281 22.41 -16.27 4.00
C ALA A 281 21.22 -15.34 3.73
N ALA A 282 20.13 -15.87 3.17
CA ALA A 282 18.90 -15.12 2.93
C ALA A 282 18.20 -14.69 4.24
N ILE A 283 18.27 -15.52 5.29
CA ILE A 283 17.78 -15.18 6.63
C ILE A 283 18.57 -14.00 7.22
N GLU A 284 19.89 -13.99 7.09
CA GLU A 284 20.72 -12.88 7.56
C GLU A 284 20.37 -11.57 6.82
N VAL A 285 20.10 -11.66 5.52
CA VAL A 285 19.56 -10.53 4.74
C VAL A 285 18.21 -10.06 5.30
N LEU A 286 17.26 -10.97 5.53
CA LEU A 286 15.96 -10.62 6.11
C LEU A 286 16.12 -9.90 7.44
N LYS A 287 16.88 -10.48 8.38
CA LYS A 287 17.14 -9.91 9.72
C LYS A 287 17.68 -8.49 9.64
N TYR A 288 18.65 -8.26 8.76
CA TYR A 288 19.25 -6.94 8.57
C TYR A 288 18.24 -5.94 7.99
N LEU A 289 17.52 -6.31 6.93
CA LEU A 289 16.57 -5.43 6.25
C LEU A 289 15.32 -5.12 7.08
N SER A 290 14.95 -6.03 7.99
CA SER A 290 13.87 -5.86 8.95
C SER A 290 14.32 -5.21 10.26
N SER A 291 15.59 -4.85 10.41
CA SER A 291 16.10 -4.25 11.64
C SER A 291 15.55 -2.83 11.87
N GLU A 292 15.47 -2.43 13.14
CA GLU A 292 15.02 -1.10 13.53
C GLU A 292 15.85 0.01 12.87
N GLU A 293 17.17 -0.17 12.76
CA GLU A 293 18.08 0.76 12.10
C GLU A 293 17.68 0.99 10.64
N ILE A 294 17.47 -0.09 9.89
CA ILE A 294 17.17 -0.03 8.46
C ILE A 294 15.76 0.51 8.23
N GLN A 295 14.80 0.03 9.01
CA GLN A 295 13.42 0.52 8.95
C GLN A 295 13.35 2.02 9.31
N THR A 296 14.16 2.50 10.24
CA THR A 296 14.21 3.93 10.60
C THR A 296 14.93 4.77 9.55
N ASP A 297 16.16 4.41 9.18
CA ASP A 297 17.01 5.23 8.30
C ASP A 297 16.50 5.23 6.87
N ILE A 298 16.17 4.04 6.33
CA ILE A 298 15.78 3.91 4.93
C ILE A 298 14.28 4.16 4.78
N ILE A 299 13.45 3.35 5.43
CA ILE A 299 12.00 3.35 5.15
C ILE A 299 11.35 4.65 5.62
N LEU A 300 11.54 5.04 6.89
CA LEU A 300 10.91 6.24 7.43
C LEU A 300 11.58 7.54 6.95
N LYS A 301 12.90 7.67 7.12
CA LYS A 301 13.60 8.96 6.93
C LYS A 301 13.91 9.26 5.46
N LYS A 302 14.51 8.32 4.73
CA LYS A 302 14.98 8.56 3.36
C LYS A 302 13.87 8.36 2.33
N SER A 303 13.07 7.32 2.49
CA SER A 303 12.03 6.96 1.51
C SER A 303 10.66 7.51 1.84
N ASN A 304 10.43 8.01 3.07
CA ASN A 304 9.12 8.49 3.53
C ASN A 304 8.00 7.45 3.38
N LEU A 305 8.35 6.17 3.47
CA LEU A 305 7.44 5.04 3.41
C LEU A 305 7.02 4.64 4.83
N ILE A 306 6.12 3.66 4.95
CA ILE A 306 5.62 3.21 6.24
C ILE A 306 6.31 1.90 6.61
N SER A 307 6.87 1.90 7.82
CA SER A 307 7.48 0.73 8.39
C SER A 307 6.40 -0.21 8.95
N PRO A 308 6.54 -1.52 8.74
CA PRO A 308 5.77 -2.53 9.47
C PRO A 308 6.10 -2.64 10.96
N LEU A 309 7.27 -2.16 11.41
CA LEU A 309 7.67 -2.21 12.82
C LEU A 309 6.85 -1.20 13.64
N LYS A 310 5.90 -1.70 14.44
CA LYS A 310 5.00 -0.86 15.25
C LYS A 310 5.72 -0.09 16.36
N SER A 311 6.82 -0.63 16.87
CA SER A 311 7.65 0.04 17.89
C SER A 311 8.16 1.41 17.44
N LEU A 312 8.31 1.65 16.13
CA LEU A 312 8.79 2.92 15.58
C LEU A 312 7.77 4.06 15.63
N TYR A 313 6.54 3.79 16.06
CA TYR A 313 5.44 4.77 16.12
C TYR A 313 4.94 5.02 17.55
N GLN A 314 5.50 4.34 18.54
CA GLN A 314 5.13 4.46 19.94
C GLN A 314 6.12 5.38 20.65
N ASP A 315 5.95 6.70 20.44
CA ASP A 315 6.55 7.75 21.27
C ASP A 315 5.55 8.27 22.31
#